data_AF-A0A3C1P326-F1
#
_entry.id   AF-A0A3C1P326-F1
#
_cell.length_a   1.000
_cell.length_b   1.000
_cell.length_c   1.000
_cell.angle_alpha   90.00
_cell.angle_beta   90.00
_cell.angle_gamma   90.00
#
_symmetry.space_group_name_H-M   'P 1'
#
loop_
_entity.id
_entity.type
_entity.pdbx_description
1 polymer ?
#
loop_
_entity_poly.entity_id
_entity_poly.type
_entity_poly.pdbx_seq_one_letter_code
_entity_poly.pdbx_strand_id
1 'polypeptide(L)'
;EMNFLPDVYVPCEVCHGARYNRETLEVHFKGRTIAEVLDMPIEEALDFFQAVPAIARHLSTLVDVGLGYVRMGQSAPTLSGGEAQRVKLAAELQKRSTGRTVYVLDEPTTGLHFEDIRKL
;
A
#
# COMPACT_ATOMS: atom_id res chain seq x y z
N GLU A 1 -28.17 -9.09 25.82
CA GLU A 1 -26.77 -9.53 25.62
C GLU A 1 -26.09 -8.57 24.66
N MET A 2 -25.05 -7.86 25.11
CA MET A 2 -24.18 -7.13 24.18
C MET A 2 -23.27 -8.18 23.54
N ASN A 3 -23.51 -8.49 22.27
CA ASN A 3 -22.62 -9.32 21.50
C ASN A 3 -21.30 -8.57 21.30
N PHE A 4 -20.25 -8.99 21.99
CA PHE A 4 -18.86 -8.53 21.79
C PHE A 4 -18.28 -9.19 20.52
N LEU A 5 -18.92 -8.96 19.38
CA LEU A 5 -18.36 -9.34 18.10
C LEU A 5 -17.45 -8.22 17.61
N PRO A 6 -16.36 -8.55 16.90
CA PRO A 6 -15.51 -7.54 16.28
C PRO A 6 -16.32 -6.72 15.27
N ASP A 7 -15.95 -5.44 15.12
CA ASP A 7 -16.60 -4.55 14.17
C ASP A 7 -16.50 -5.08 12.73
N VAL A 8 -17.57 -4.93 11.97
CA VAL A 8 -17.64 -5.33 10.56
C VAL A 8 -17.73 -4.07 9.70
N TYR A 9 -16.90 -4.03 8.66
CA TYR A 9 -16.94 -2.96 7.67
C TYR A 9 -17.86 -3.33 6.52
N VAL A 10 -18.90 -2.52 6.30
CA VAL A 10 -19.83 -2.68 5.18
C VAL A 10 -19.52 -1.63 4.12
N PRO A 11 -19.41 -2.00 2.83
CA PRO A 11 -19.24 -1.04 1.74
C PRO A 11 -20.35 0.00 1.75
N CYS A 12 -20.00 1.26 1.53
CA CYS A 12 -20.99 2.34 1.44
C CYS A 12 -21.94 2.10 0.26
N GLU A 13 -23.26 2.15 0.50
CA GLU A 13 -24.28 1.93 -0.54
C GLU A 13 -24.35 3.04 -1.59
N VAL A 14 -23.80 4.22 -1.30
CA VAL A 14 -23.84 5.39 -2.21
C VAL A 14 -22.70 5.35 -3.22
N CYS A 15 -21.47 5.13 -2.74
CA CYS A 15 -20.27 5.13 -3.60
C CYS A 15 -19.75 3.72 -3.91
N HIS A 16 -20.37 2.68 -3.35
CA HIS A 16 -19.98 1.27 -3.50
C HIS A 16 -18.50 1.01 -3.20
N GLY A 17 -17.94 1.75 -2.22
CA GLY A 17 -16.53 1.64 -1.83
C GLY A 17 -15.56 2.48 -2.66
N ALA A 18 -16.03 3.22 -3.67
CA ALA A 18 -15.19 4.08 -4.50
C ALA A 18 -14.63 5.31 -3.77
N ARG A 19 -15.20 5.70 -2.62
CA ARG A 19 -14.79 6.83 -1.75
C ARG A 19 -15.00 8.24 -2.31
N TYR A 20 -15.34 8.35 -3.59
CA TYR A 20 -15.58 9.62 -4.27
C TYR A 20 -17.02 9.71 -4.79
N ASN A 21 -17.47 10.94 -5.06
CA ASN A 21 -18.74 11.20 -5.74
C ASN A 21 -18.62 10.93 -7.25
N ARG A 22 -19.77 10.91 -7.95
CA ARG A 22 -19.82 10.57 -9.37
C ARG A 22 -19.03 11.55 -10.23
N GLU A 23 -19.14 12.85 -9.96
CA GLU A 23 -18.49 13.91 -10.72
C GLU A 23 -16.97 13.78 -10.67
N THR A 24 -16.40 13.39 -9.52
CA THR A 24 -14.95 13.16 -9.39
C THR A 24 -14.49 11.95 -10.22
N LEU A 25 -15.33 10.92 -10.33
CA LEU A 25 -15.02 9.70 -11.08
C LEU A 25 -15.16 9.87 -12.61
N GLU A 26 -15.59 11.03 -13.09
CA GLU A 26 -15.57 11.35 -14.52
C GLU A 26 -14.17 11.75 -15.01
N VAL A 27 -13.25 12.08 -14.10
CA VAL A 27 -11.87 12.45 -14.44
C VAL A 27 -11.01 11.20 -14.62
N HIS A 28 -10.36 11.11 -15.77
CA HIS A 28 -9.53 9.97 -16.14
C HIS A 28 -8.09 10.38 -16.39
N PHE A 29 -7.16 9.58 -15.88
CA PHE A 29 -5.75 9.61 -16.24
C PHE A 29 -5.38 8.28 -16.87
N LYS A 30 -4.85 8.29 -18.11
CA LYS A 30 -4.57 7.07 -18.89
C LYS A 30 -5.75 6.08 -18.93
N GLY A 31 -6.98 6.61 -19.01
CA GLY A 31 -8.20 5.80 -19.06
C GLY A 31 -8.64 5.19 -17.72
N ARG A 32 -8.04 5.61 -16.59
CA ARG A 32 -8.41 5.16 -15.25
C ARG A 32 -8.86 6.34 -14.37
N THR A 33 -9.90 6.11 -13.59
CA THR A 33 -10.35 7.00 -12.52
C THR A 33 -9.46 6.89 -11.28
N ILE A 34 -9.55 7.83 -10.35
CA ILE A 34 -8.80 7.76 -9.09
C ILE A 34 -9.17 6.54 -8.23
N ALA A 35 -10.43 6.09 -8.27
CA ALA A 35 -10.87 4.91 -7.54
C ALA A 35 -10.22 3.64 -8.11
N GLU A 36 -10.14 3.51 -9.43
CA GLU A 36 -9.45 2.38 -10.07
C GLU A 36 -7.94 2.39 -9.77
N VAL A 37 -7.30 3.57 -9.79
CA VAL A 37 -5.87 3.70 -9.43
C VAL A 37 -5.64 3.28 -7.97
N LEU A 38 -6.53 3.66 -7.05
CA LEU A 38 -6.45 3.22 -5.65
C LEU A 38 -6.79 1.74 -5.46
N ASP A 39 -7.48 1.12 -6.41
CA ASP A 39 -7.75 -0.31 -6.36
C ASP A 39 -6.56 -1.14 -6.87
N MET A 40 -5.68 -0.60 -7.74
CA MET A 40 -4.54 -1.35 -8.27
C MET A 40 -3.58 -1.90 -7.19
N PRO A 41 -3.04 -3.12 -7.37
CA PRO A 41 -1.84 -3.55 -6.65
C PRO A 41 -0.68 -2.57 -6.87
N ILE A 42 0.17 -2.40 -5.87
CA ILE A 42 1.33 -1.49 -5.93
C ILE A 42 2.26 -1.83 -7.11
N GLU A 43 2.45 -3.10 -7.44
CA GLU A 43 3.25 -3.53 -8.58
C GLU A 43 2.65 -3.07 -9.92
N GLU A 44 1.34 -3.21 -10.11
CA GLU A 44 0.64 -2.67 -11.29
C GLU A 44 0.69 -1.14 -11.32
N ALA A 45 0.53 -0.49 -10.17
CA ALA A 45 0.61 0.96 -10.06
C ALA A 45 2.02 1.48 -10.39
N LEU A 46 3.07 0.74 -10.03
CA LEU A 46 4.45 1.06 -10.40
C LEU A 46 4.57 1.13 -11.92
N ASP A 47 4.10 0.11 -12.63
CA ASP A 47 4.08 0.07 -14.09
C ASP A 47 3.27 1.22 -14.70
N PHE A 48 2.06 1.45 -14.16
CA PHE A 48 1.18 2.52 -14.59
C PHE A 48 1.81 3.92 -14.45
N PHE A 49 2.60 4.15 -13.39
CA PHE A 49 3.26 5.42 -13.10
C PHE A 49 4.76 5.47 -13.47
N GLN A 50 5.31 4.51 -14.22
CA GLN A 50 6.74 4.49 -14.61
C GLN A 50 7.22 5.82 -15.22
N ALA A 51 6.37 6.49 -16.02
CA ALA A 51 6.68 7.77 -16.65
C ALA A 51 6.62 8.98 -15.70
N VAL A 52 6.29 8.79 -14.42
CA VAL A 52 6.21 9.82 -13.38
C VAL A 52 7.22 9.48 -12.27
N PRO A 53 8.49 9.90 -12.40
CA PRO A 53 9.58 9.43 -11.53
C PRO A 53 9.35 9.69 -10.04
N ALA A 54 8.68 10.80 -9.70
CA ALA A 54 8.35 11.13 -8.32
C ALA A 54 7.42 10.09 -7.67
N ILE A 55 6.52 9.48 -8.43
CA ILE A 55 5.60 8.44 -7.93
C ILE A 55 6.28 7.07 -8.01
N ALA A 56 6.83 6.73 -9.18
CA ALA A 56 7.49 5.45 -9.42
C ALA A 56 8.58 5.13 -8.39
N ARG A 57 9.36 6.14 -7.98
CA ARG A 57 10.37 5.99 -6.94
C ARG A 57 9.79 5.48 -5.62
N HIS A 58 8.63 5.97 -5.17
CA HIS A 58 8.01 5.53 -3.92
C HIS A 58 7.43 4.12 -4.05
N LEU A 59 6.78 3.85 -5.19
CA LEU A 59 6.18 2.53 -5.47
C LEU A 59 7.25 1.45 -5.59
N SER A 60 8.39 1.74 -6.23
CA SER A 60 9.52 0.81 -6.34
C SER A 60 9.96 0.30 -4.97
N THR A 61 10.14 1.18 -3.99
CA THR A 61 10.58 0.75 -2.65
C THR A 61 9.53 -0.07 -1.93
N LEU A 62 8.24 0.16 -2.15
CA LEU A 62 7.20 -0.70 -1.62
C LEU A 62 7.23 -2.10 -2.26
N VAL A 63 7.50 -2.19 -3.57
CA VAL A 63 7.72 -3.47 -4.26
C VAL A 63 8.97 -4.18 -3.74
N ASP A 64 10.07 -3.45 -3.54
CA ASP A 64 11.36 -3.97 -3.06
C ASP A 64 11.21 -4.61 -1.68
N VAL A 65 10.43 -4.02 -0.76
CA VAL A 65 10.15 -4.62 0.55
C VAL A 65 9.07 -5.72 0.50
N GLY A 66 8.61 -6.12 -0.69
CA GLY A 66 7.68 -7.23 -0.89
C GLY A 66 6.21 -6.88 -0.69
N LEU A 67 5.80 -5.62 -0.88
CA LEU A 67 4.41 -5.17 -0.79
C LEU A 67 3.73 -5.00 -2.16
N GLY A 68 4.31 -5.52 -3.24
CA GLY A 68 3.77 -5.35 -4.60
C GLY A 68 2.31 -5.81 -4.77
N TYR A 69 1.88 -6.82 -4.00
CA TYR A 69 0.51 -7.35 -4.05
C TYR A 69 -0.52 -6.50 -3.29
N VAL A 70 -0.09 -5.63 -2.39
CA VAL A 70 -1.00 -4.79 -1.58
C VAL A 70 -1.63 -3.75 -2.49
N ARG A 71 -2.94 -3.52 -2.35
CA ARG A 71 -3.64 -2.50 -3.13
C ARG A 71 -3.31 -1.10 -2.61
N MET A 72 -3.11 -0.14 -3.52
CA MET A 72 -2.74 1.24 -3.22
C MET A 72 -3.63 1.91 -2.17
N GLY A 73 -4.93 1.61 -2.22
CA GLY A 73 -5.94 2.17 -1.34
C GLY A 73 -6.31 1.26 -0.17
N GLN A 74 -5.62 0.15 0.09
CA GLN A 74 -5.97 -0.75 1.18
C GLN A 74 -5.99 -0.03 2.52
N SER A 75 -7.03 -0.26 3.32
CA SER A 75 -7.23 0.44 4.59
C SER A 75 -6.18 0.00 5.60
N ALA A 76 -5.51 0.94 6.28
CA ALA A 76 -4.41 0.64 7.19
C ALA A 76 -4.76 -0.38 8.30
N PRO A 77 -5.96 -0.35 8.92
CA PRO A 77 -6.38 -1.37 9.91
C PRO A 77 -6.49 -2.80 9.37
N THR A 78 -6.55 -2.97 8.04
CA THR A 78 -6.65 -4.29 7.40
C THR A 78 -5.29 -4.86 7.00
N LEU A 79 -4.21 -4.12 7.23
CA LEU A 79 -2.85 -4.60 7.03
C LEU A 79 -2.43 -5.49 8.20
N SER A 80 -1.74 -6.58 7.90
CA SER A 80 -1.03 -7.37 8.90
C SER A 80 0.08 -6.54 9.58
N GLY A 81 0.50 -6.98 10.76
CA GLY A 81 1.60 -6.34 11.49
C GLY A 81 2.88 -6.25 10.64
N GLY A 82 3.24 -7.32 9.94
CA GLY A 82 4.42 -7.36 9.06
C GLY A 82 4.29 -6.48 7.81
N GLU A 83 3.10 -6.34 7.23
CA GLU A 83 2.87 -5.36 6.16
C GLU A 83 3.04 -3.93 6.67
N ALA A 84 2.43 -3.59 7.81
CA ALA A 84 2.54 -2.27 8.40
C ALA A 84 4.00 -1.91 8.77
N GLN A 85 4.79 -2.89 9.24
CA GLN A 85 6.21 -2.72 9.50
C GLN A 85 6.99 -2.44 8.21
N ARG A 86 6.72 -3.18 7.13
CA ARG A 86 7.38 -2.99 5.84
C ARG A 86 7.00 -1.67 5.17
N VAL A 87 5.78 -1.17 5.35
CA VAL A 87 5.39 0.20 4.92
C VAL A 87 6.27 1.25 5.61
N LYS A 88 6.50 1.11 6.93
CA LYS A 88 7.40 2.00 7.68
C LYS A 88 8.85 1.90 7.19
N LEU A 89 9.34 0.68 6.95
CA LEU A 89 10.68 0.45 6.39
C LEU A 89 10.84 1.13 5.03
N ALA A 90 9.87 0.97 4.13
CA ALA A 90 9.89 1.62 2.82
C ALA A 90 9.97 3.15 2.91
N ALA A 91 9.26 3.76 3.85
CA ALA A 91 9.32 5.20 4.08
C ALA A 91 10.70 5.66 4.58
N GLU A 92 11.40 4.86 5.39
CA GLU A 92 12.76 5.16 5.84
C GLU A 92 13.80 4.99 4.73
N LEU A 93 13.68 3.94 3.91
CA LEU A 93 14.58 3.67 2.77
C LEU A 93 14.54 4.77 1.70
N GLN A 94 13.42 5.50 1.61
CA GLN A 94 13.29 6.65 0.71
C GLN A 94 14.11 7.88 1.14
N LYS A 95 14.51 7.97 2.42
CA LYS A 95 15.25 9.13 2.93
C LYS A 95 16.70 9.07 2.46
N ARG A 96 17.30 10.24 2.23
CA ARG A 96 18.73 10.32 1.94
C ARG A 96 19.50 9.90 3.19
N SER A 97 20.26 8.82 3.08
CA SER A 97 21.12 8.37 4.19
C SER A 97 22.18 9.42 4.52
N THR A 98 22.33 9.69 5.82
CA THR A 98 23.40 10.53 6.37
C THR A 98 24.57 9.68 6.90
N GLY A 99 24.45 8.35 6.84
CA GLY A 99 25.39 7.40 7.44
C GLY A 99 25.36 7.34 8.96
N ARG A 100 24.43 8.05 9.62
CA ARG A 100 24.33 8.17 11.09
C ARG A 100 22.98 7.70 11.64
N THR A 101 22.40 6.69 11.00
CA THR A 101 21.10 6.14 11.36
C THR A 101 21.24 4.65 11.59
N VAL A 102 20.75 4.17 12.74
CA VAL A 102 20.68 2.74 13.07
C VAL A 102 19.21 2.36 13.05
N TYR A 103 18.88 1.34 12.26
CA TYR A 103 17.54 0.75 12.21
C TYR A 103 17.51 -0.50 13.08
N VAL A 104 16.51 -0.58 13.95
CA VAL A 104 16.24 -1.78 14.76
C VAL A 104 14.87 -2.31 14.34
N LEU A 105 14.84 -3.57 13.93
CA LEU A 105 13.65 -4.25 13.45
C LEU A 105 13.37 -5.41 14.39
N ASP A 106 12.18 -5.42 15.01
CA ASP A 106 11.72 -6.54 15.82
C ASP A 106 10.99 -7.53 14.90
N GLU A 107 11.43 -8.79 14.91
CA GLU A 107 10.93 -9.90 14.09
C GLU A 107 10.51 -9.56 12.63
N PRO A 108 11.40 -9.00 11.79
CA PRO A 108 11.04 -8.54 10.44
C PRO A 108 10.62 -9.66 9.47
N THR A 109 10.88 -10.93 9.83
CA THR A 109 10.57 -12.10 8.99
C THR A 109 9.22 -12.74 9.32
N THR A 110 8.51 -12.27 10.36
CA THR A 110 7.25 -12.89 10.79
C THR A 110 6.18 -12.75 9.71
N GLY A 111 5.62 -13.89 9.29
CA GLY A 111 4.59 -13.96 8.25
C GLY A 111 5.13 -13.95 6.81
N LEU A 112 6.45 -14.00 6.61
CA LEU A 112 7.06 -14.03 5.29
C LEU A 112 7.37 -15.44 4.80
N HIS A 113 7.11 -15.68 3.52
CA HIS A 113 7.60 -16.87 2.84
C HIS A 113 9.12 -16.75 2.58
N PHE A 114 9.81 -17.87 2.37
CA PHE A 114 11.26 -17.89 2.10
C PHE A 114 11.69 -17.00 0.94
N GLU A 115 10.83 -16.84 -0.07
CA GLU A 115 11.10 -15.97 -1.22
C GLU A 115 11.01 -14.48 -0.85
N ASP A 116 10.13 -14.12 0.08
CA ASP A 116 9.99 -12.73 0.55
C ASP A 116 11.14 -12.35 1.47
N ILE A 117 11.69 -13.31 2.23
CA ILE A 117 12.89 -13.10 3.06
C ILE A 117 14.09 -12.72 2.19
N ARG A 118 14.20 -13.24 0.95
CA ARG A 118 15.30 -12.89 0.04
C ARG A 118 15.26 -11.44 -0.45
N LYS A 119 14.10 -10.79 -0.38
CA LYS A 119 13.90 -9.40 -0.81
C LYS A 119 14.26 -8.39 0.29
N LEU A 120 14.39 -8.85 1.54
CA LEU A 120 14.81 -8.06 2.70
C LEU A 120 16.33 -8.10 2.90
#